data_AF-A0ABD4VNG9-F1
#
_entry.id   AF-A0ABD4VNG9-F1
#
_cell.length_a   1.000
_cell.length_b   1.000
_cell.length_c   1.000
_cell.angle_alpha   90.00
_cell.angle_beta   90.00
_cell.angle_gamma   90.00
#
_symmetry.space_group_name_H-M   'P 1'
#
loop_
_entity.id
_entity.type
_entity.pdbx_description
1 polymer ?
#
loop_
_entity_poly.entity_id
_entity_poly.type
_entity_poly.pdbx_seq_one_letter_code
_entity_poly.pdbx_strand_id
1 'polypeptide(L)'
;MRLKLTAVLGILFLVVSCQRQPEEVSIPVLPLDLTSATSVPYQVVRTDYLFSYPECMWIDGDCLIVQDKRAVTKLFHLINLTDGLLKEEFCLWGDGPGEYSDATLNTVWDRTKGTLSYFSANKRALVTYRKYGDFFKYSDSHSLRGMEGSKDTHFKEMIPCGKHYIALGERGIFQQRRFAVLDSACQIMNQLGNYPALSDLLVDPENDLQKMLFDPALFKISPDWGKAVFATYRGALIQFYDLKGLPDSIHHVYSRQLEVPIKKSQISKEHEG
;
A
#
# COMPACT_ATOMS: atom_id res chain seq x y z
N MET A 1 -6.55 57.02 30.94
CA MET A 1 -5.97 56.04 29.99
C MET A 1 -6.52 54.62 30.23
N ARG A 2 -7.85 54.43 30.30
CA ARG A 2 -8.50 53.12 30.58
C ARG A 2 -9.55 52.70 29.54
N LEU A 3 -9.95 53.59 28.62
CA LEU A 3 -10.94 53.30 27.57
C LEU A 3 -10.38 52.58 26.32
N LYS A 4 -9.05 52.53 26.13
CA LYS A 4 -8.45 51.91 24.94
C LYS A 4 -8.19 50.41 25.08
N LEU A 5 -8.09 49.87 26.30
CA LEU A 5 -7.73 48.47 26.51
C LEU A 5 -8.93 47.51 26.40
N THR A 6 -10.12 47.95 26.85
CA THR A 6 -11.37 47.17 26.77
C THR A 6 -11.87 47.03 25.33
N ALA A 7 -11.69 48.06 24.49
CA ALA A 7 -12.06 47.99 23.07
C ALA A 7 -11.19 46.98 22.30
N VAL A 8 -9.90 46.88 22.63
CA VAL A 8 -8.97 45.93 21.99
C VAL A 8 -9.27 44.48 22.42
N LEU A 9 -9.60 44.24 23.70
CA LEU A 9 -10.02 42.92 24.16
C LEU A 9 -11.37 42.47 23.54
N GLY A 10 -12.31 43.38 23.35
CA GLY A 10 -13.60 43.08 22.71
C GLY A 10 -13.46 42.69 21.23
N ILE A 11 -12.53 43.33 20.50
CA ILE A 11 -12.23 42.99 19.11
C ILE A 11 -11.49 41.65 19.01
N LEU A 12 -10.57 41.34 19.93
CA LEU A 12 -9.90 40.03 19.96
C LEU A 12 -10.87 38.88 20.23
N PHE A 13 -11.86 39.06 21.11
CA PHE A 13 -12.89 38.04 21.36
C PHE A 13 -13.82 37.82 20.15
N LEU A 14 -14.13 38.86 19.39
CA LEU A 14 -14.92 38.75 18.16
C LEU A 14 -14.17 38.05 17.02
N VAL A 15 -12.85 38.23 16.92
CA VAL A 15 -12.02 37.56 15.89
C VAL A 15 -11.80 36.08 16.22
N VAL A 16 -11.70 35.71 17.51
CA VAL A 16 -11.56 34.30 17.93
C VAL A 16 -12.88 33.53 17.83
N SER A 17 -14.03 34.19 18.01
CA SER A 17 -15.35 33.55 17.89
C SER A 17 -15.83 33.33 16.45
N CYS A 18 -15.05 33.76 15.45
CA CYS A 18 -15.32 33.50 14.02
C CYS A 18 -14.36 32.47 13.41
N GLN A 19 -13.73 31.62 14.22
CA GLN A 19 -13.28 30.32 13.70
C GLN A 19 -14.53 29.46 13.51
N ARG A 20 -15.10 29.52 12.30
CA ARG A 20 -15.98 28.45 11.82
C ARG A 20 -15.25 27.15 12.08
N GLN A 21 -15.82 26.28 12.91
CA GLN A 21 -15.49 24.86 12.85
C GLN A 21 -15.52 24.48 11.37
N PRO A 22 -14.53 23.73 10.86
CA PRO A 22 -14.64 23.20 9.51
C PRO A 22 -15.93 22.38 9.52
N GLU A 23 -16.97 22.89 8.87
CA GLU A 23 -18.15 22.10 8.57
C GLU A 23 -17.62 20.83 7.94
N GLU A 24 -17.92 19.68 8.54
CA GLU A 24 -17.78 18.41 7.86
C GLU A 24 -18.59 18.54 6.58
N VAL A 25 -17.93 18.90 5.49
CA VAL A 25 -18.49 18.82 4.15
C VAL A 25 -18.62 17.33 3.90
N SER A 26 -19.72 16.77 4.38
CA SER A 26 -20.24 15.51 3.88
C SER A 26 -20.53 15.78 2.41
N ILE A 27 -19.59 15.41 1.55
CA ILE A 27 -19.85 15.35 0.12
C ILE A 27 -20.90 14.25 0.01
N PRO A 28 -22.18 14.57 -0.26
CA PRO A 28 -23.17 13.52 -0.44
C PRO A 28 -22.63 12.60 -1.54
N VAL A 29 -22.66 11.29 -1.31
CA VAL A 29 -22.40 10.34 -2.37
C VAL A 29 -23.53 10.56 -3.37
N LEU A 30 -23.26 11.37 -4.39
CA LEU A 30 -24.19 11.61 -5.47
C LEU A 30 -24.44 10.23 -6.10
N PRO A 31 -25.71 9.84 -6.29
CA PRO A 31 -26.02 8.57 -6.93
C PRO A 31 -25.27 8.51 -8.26
N LEU A 32 -24.62 7.37 -8.51
CA LEU A 32 -23.85 7.17 -9.72
C LEU A 32 -24.78 7.40 -10.92
N ASP A 33 -24.55 8.47 -11.66
CA ASP A 33 -25.33 8.78 -12.85
C ASP A 33 -24.96 7.80 -13.97
N LEU A 34 -25.80 6.78 -14.11
CA LEU A 34 -25.63 5.75 -15.12
C LEU A 34 -26.15 6.19 -16.50
N THR A 35 -26.73 7.39 -16.64
CA THR A 35 -27.24 7.85 -17.95
C THR A 35 -26.14 8.05 -18.98
N SER A 36 -24.91 8.36 -18.53
CA SER A 36 -23.71 8.42 -19.36
C SER A 36 -22.87 7.14 -19.33
N ALA A 37 -23.33 6.08 -18.65
CA ALA A 37 -22.56 4.84 -18.55
C ALA A 37 -22.56 4.11 -19.90
N THR A 38 -21.36 3.92 -20.45
CA THR A 38 -21.17 3.09 -21.64
C THR A 38 -21.55 1.65 -21.30
N SER A 39 -22.54 1.09 -22.00
CA SER A 39 -22.81 -0.34 -21.93
C SER A 39 -21.65 -1.08 -22.58
N VAL A 40 -20.93 -1.86 -21.78
CA VAL A 40 -19.83 -2.70 -22.25
C VAL A 40 -20.37 -4.12 -22.40
N PRO A 41 -20.25 -4.75 -23.59
CA PRO A 41 -20.57 -6.15 -23.71
C PRO A 41 -19.65 -6.96 -22.79
N TYR A 42 -20.25 -7.83 -21.98
CA TYR A 42 -19.51 -8.74 -21.09
C TYR A 42 -20.02 -10.16 -21.30
N GLN A 43 -19.11 -11.12 -21.20
CA GLN A 43 -19.44 -12.54 -21.16
C GLN A 43 -19.27 -13.02 -19.72
N VAL A 44 -20.29 -13.68 -19.17
CA VAL A 44 -20.16 -14.36 -17.88
C VAL A 44 -19.62 -15.75 -18.13
N VAL A 45 -18.39 -15.99 -17.69
CA VAL A 45 -17.81 -17.33 -17.64
C VAL A 45 -18.06 -17.88 -16.23
N ARG A 46 -18.72 -19.04 -16.15
CA ARG A 46 -18.97 -19.72 -14.87
C ARG A 46 -18.01 -20.87 -14.73
N THR A 47 -17.12 -20.76 -13.74
CA THR A 47 -16.14 -21.77 -13.35
C THR A 47 -16.03 -21.74 -11.83
N ASP A 48 -15.73 -22.87 -11.23
CA ASP A 48 -15.47 -22.98 -9.80
C ASP A 48 -13.97 -23.15 -9.60
N TYR A 49 -13.36 -22.20 -8.89
CA TYR A 49 -11.96 -22.30 -8.49
C TYR A 49 -11.86 -22.02 -6.99
N LEU A 50 -11.22 -22.92 -6.25
CA LEU A 50 -11.06 -22.79 -4.81
C LEU A 50 -9.73 -22.12 -4.50
N PHE A 51 -9.81 -20.88 -4.04
CA PHE A 51 -8.66 -20.19 -3.44
C PHE A 51 -8.70 -20.33 -1.92
N SER A 52 -7.54 -20.40 -1.30
CA SER A 52 -7.40 -20.34 0.16
C SER A 52 -7.58 -18.91 0.66
N TYR A 53 -6.82 -17.96 0.10
CA TYR A 53 -6.85 -16.54 0.48
C TYR A 53 -6.31 -15.65 -0.67
N PRO A 54 -7.15 -15.36 -1.69
CA PRO A 54 -6.76 -14.55 -2.83
C PRO A 54 -6.68 -13.08 -2.43
N GLU A 55 -5.48 -12.51 -2.37
CA GLU A 55 -5.27 -11.13 -1.89
C GLU A 55 -5.03 -10.12 -3.02
N CYS A 56 -4.39 -10.54 -4.10
CA CYS A 56 -4.06 -9.65 -5.22
C CYS A 56 -4.37 -10.32 -6.55
N MET A 57 -4.83 -9.49 -7.49
CA MET A 57 -5.22 -9.93 -8.82
C MET A 57 -4.76 -8.93 -9.87
N TRP A 58 -4.34 -9.44 -11.03
CA TRP A 58 -3.97 -8.62 -12.18
C TRP A 58 -4.52 -9.24 -13.45
N ILE A 59 -4.97 -8.40 -14.37
CA ILE A 59 -5.26 -8.82 -15.73
C ILE A 59 -3.97 -8.74 -16.55
N ASP A 60 -3.74 -9.69 -17.44
CA ASP A 60 -2.65 -9.67 -18.40
C ASP A 60 -3.04 -10.38 -19.70
N GLY A 61 -3.41 -9.60 -20.71
CA GLY A 61 -3.98 -10.14 -21.94
C GLY A 61 -5.30 -10.88 -21.66
N ASP A 62 -5.32 -12.16 -22.03
CA ASP A 62 -6.44 -13.09 -21.82
C ASP A 62 -6.36 -13.83 -20.47
N CYS A 63 -5.43 -13.47 -19.58
CA CYS A 63 -5.22 -14.16 -18.31
C CYS A 63 -5.52 -13.27 -17.10
N LEU A 64 -6.05 -13.88 -16.05
CA LEU A 64 -6.11 -13.36 -14.69
C LEU A 64 -4.98 -14.01 -13.88
N ILE A 65 -4.07 -13.20 -13.36
CA ILE A 65 -3.04 -13.62 -12.40
C ILE A 65 -3.63 -13.42 -11.01
N VAL A 66 -3.68 -14.46 -10.20
CA VAL A 66 -4.17 -14.41 -8.81
C VAL A 66 -3.04 -14.80 -7.86
N GLN A 67 -2.79 -13.97 -6.85
CA GLN A 67 -1.94 -14.30 -5.71
C GLN A 67 -2.79 -14.90 -4.60
N ASP A 68 -2.61 -16.19 -4.32
CA ASP A 68 -3.23 -16.91 -3.22
C ASP A 68 -2.22 -17.11 -2.09
N LYS A 69 -2.23 -16.22 -1.10
CA LYS A 69 -1.19 -16.18 -0.08
C LYS A 69 -1.24 -17.34 0.91
N ARG A 70 -2.40 -17.96 1.09
CA ARG A 70 -2.58 -19.09 2.01
C ARG A 70 -2.71 -20.42 1.28
N ALA A 71 -2.51 -20.44 -0.04
CA ALA A 71 -2.34 -21.70 -0.75
C ALA A 71 -1.15 -22.47 -0.14
N VAL A 72 -1.32 -23.78 0.00
CA VAL A 72 -0.31 -24.65 0.63
C VAL A 72 0.75 -25.11 -0.39
N THR A 73 0.47 -24.97 -1.69
CA THR A 73 1.29 -25.53 -2.77
C THR A 73 1.90 -24.47 -3.68
N LYS A 74 1.11 -23.50 -4.16
CA LYS A 74 1.51 -22.52 -5.19
C LYS A 74 0.99 -21.14 -4.81
N LEU A 75 1.84 -20.11 -4.89
CA LEU A 75 1.44 -18.75 -4.54
C LEU A 75 0.63 -18.07 -5.65
N PHE A 76 0.88 -18.42 -6.91
CA PHE A 76 0.26 -17.76 -8.05
C PHE A 76 -0.45 -18.74 -8.97
N HIS A 77 -1.62 -18.30 -9.45
CA HIS A 77 -2.49 -19.04 -10.37
C HIS A 77 -2.81 -18.15 -11.58
N LEU A 78 -2.66 -18.70 -12.79
CA LEU A 78 -3.10 -18.07 -14.03
C LEU A 78 -4.40 -18.70 -14.47
N ILE A 79 -5.45 -17.91 -14.58
CA ILE A 79 -6.76 -18.34 -15.08
C ILE A 79 -7.00 -17.68 -16.44
N ASN A 80 -7.37 -18.47 -17.44
CA ASN A 80 -7.77 -17.94 -18.74
C ASN A 80 -9.15 -17.27 -18.60
N LEU A 81 -9.24 -16.01 -18.99
CA LEU A 81 -10.46 -15.20 -18.91
C LEU A 81 -11.52 -15.59 -19.97
N THR A 82 -11.12 -16.33 -21.00
CA THR A 82 -12.01 -16.77 -22.09
C THR A 82 -12.89 -17.94 -21.66
N ASP A 83 -12.30 -18.93 -20.98
CA ASP A 83 -12.97 -20.18 -20.60
C ASP A 83 -12.98 -20.44 -19.08
N GLY A 84 -12.29 -19.61 -18.29
CA GLY A 84 -12.23 -19.73 -16.83
C GLY A 84 -11.35 -20.89 -16.35
N LEU A 85 -10.57 -21.51 -17.24
CA LEU A 85 -9.72 -22.65 -16.90
C LEU A 85 -8.38 -22.20 -16.33
N LEU A 86 -7.88 -22.98 -15.37
CA LEU A 86 -6.53 -22.82 -14.85
C LEU A 86 -5.52 -23.16 -15.95
N LYS A 87 -4.68 -22.19 -16.28
CA LYS A 87 -3.63 -22.28 -17.30
C LYS A 87 -2.29 -22.71 -16.72
N GLU A 88 -1.90 -22.13 -15.58
CA GLU A 88 -0.63 -22.42 -14.91
C GLU A 88 -0.71 -22.10 -13.42
N GLU A 89 0.11 -22.80 -12.62
CA GLU A 89 0.42 -22.42 -11.26
C GLU A 89 1.94 -22.42 -11.04
N PHE A 90 2.44 -21.39 -10.38
CA PHE A 90 3.88 -21.22 -10.19
C PHE A 90 4.21 -20.64 -8.81
N CYS A 91 5.50 -20.56 -8.50
CA CYS A 91 6.04 -20.24 -7.17
C CYS A 91 5.61 -21.30 -6.13
N LEU A 92 6.40 -22.38 -6.02
CA LEU A 92 6.14 -23.50 -5.11
C LEU A 92 6.36 -23.06 -3.65
N TRP A 93 5.57 -23.61 -2.74
CA TRP A 93 5.82 -23.44 -1.31
C TRP A 93 7.16 -24.08 -0.91
N GLY A 94 8.01 -23.31 -0.24
CA GLY A 94 9.34 -23.74 0.20
C GLY A 94 10.34 -22.59 0.36
N ASP A 95 11.57 -22.95 0.73
CA ASP A 95 12.63 -21.99 1.04
C ASP A 95 13.73 -21.89 -0.04
N GLY A 96 13.63 -22.69 -1.11
CA GLY A 96 14.55 -22.65 -2.26
C GLY A 96 14.47 -21.36 -3.09
N PRO A 97 15.38 -21.21 -4.09
CA PRO A 97 15.32 -20.13 -5.07
C PRO A 97 14.01 -20.18 -5.85
N GLY A 98 13.27 -19.07 -5.87
CA GLY A 98 11.96 -19.04 -6.54
C GLY A 98 10.89 -19.91 -5.87
N GLU A 99 11.04 -20.18 -4.57
CA GLU A 99 9.97 -20.74 -3.73
C GLU A 99 9.48 -19.66 -2.76
N TYR A 100 8.28 -19.82 -2.19
CA TYR A 100 7.75 -18.91 -1.17
C TYR A 100 7.52 -19.62 0.15
N SER A 101 7.90 -18.97 1.25
CA SER A 101 7.43 -19.29 2.60
C SER A 101 6.55 -18.17 3.16
N ASP A 102 6.67 -16.98 2.58
CA ASP A 102 5.87 -15.80 2.85
C ASP A 102 5.87 -14.86 1.63
N ALA A 103 4.82 -14.05 1.50
CA ALA A 103 4.73 -13.01 0.48
C ALA A 103 3.96 -11.80 1.03
N THR A 104 4.47 -10.60 0.74
CA THR A 104 3.79 -9.36 1.09
C THR A 104 2.59 -9.07 0.19
N LEU A 105 1.77 -8.09 0.59
CA LEU A 105 0.55 -7.66 -0.12
C LEU A 105 0.87 -6.83 -1.37
N ASN A 106 2.10 -6.34 -1.48
CA ASN A 106 2.46 -5.33 -2.47
C ASN A 106 3.18 -5.95 -3.66
N THR A 107 2.74 -7.14 -4.07
CA THR A 107 3.15 -7.72 -5.35
C THR A 107 2.87 -6.73 -6.48
N VAL A 108 3.84 -6.62 -7.40
CA VAL A 108 3.83 -5.70 -8.53
C VAL A 108 3.90 -6.50 -9.82
N TRP A 109 2.93 -6.26 -10.69
CA TRP A 109 2.95 -6.73 -12.09
C TRP A 109 3.41 -5.59 -13.01
N ASP A 110 4.66 -5.65 -13.46
CA ASP A 110 5.21 -4.74 -14.47
C ASP A 110 5.02 -5.36 -15.86
N ARG A 111 3.92 -4.97 -16.52
CA ARG A 111 3.60 -5.40 -17.89
C ARG A 111 4.67 -5.01 -18.91
N THR A 112 5.38 -3.90 -18.70
CA THR A 112 6.36 -3.40 -19.67
C THR A 112 7.63 -4.25 -19.68
N LYS A 113 8.03 -4.75 -18.50
CA LYS A 113 9.16 -5.66 -18.35
C LYS A 113 8.77 -7.14 -18.37
N GLY A 114 7.47 -7.42 -18.31
CA GLY A 114 6.93 -8.77 -18.16
C GLY A 114 7.37 -9.40 -16.83
N THR A 115 7.44 -8.63 -15.75
CA THR A 115 7.91 -9.12 -14.44
C THR A 115 6.86 -9.03 -13.36
N LEU A 116 6.70 -10.12 -12.60
CA LEU A 116 5.88 -10.18 -11.39
C LEU A 116 6.80 -10.33 -10.18
N SER A 117 6.76 -9.36 -9.27
CA SER A 117 7.67 -9.33 -8.12
C SER A 117 6.91 -9.17 -6.82
N TYR A 118 7.32 -9.90 -5.79
CA TYR A 118 6.82 -9.77 -4.42
C TYR A 118 7.98 -9.77 -3.43
N PHE A 119 7.79 -9.16 -2.27
CA PHE A 119 8.80 -9.22 -1.21
C PHE A 119 8.52 -10.40 -0.29
N SER A 120 9.56 -11.17 0.01
CA SER A 120 9.55 -12.14 1.12
C SER A 120 10.25 -11.49 2.30
N ALA A 121 9.51 -11.26 3.37
CA ALA A 121 10.04 -10.69 4.61
C ALA A 121 11.00 -11.67 5.30
N ASN A 122 10.72 -12.98 5.25
CA ASN A 122 11.62 -14.00 5.82
C ASN A 122 12.95 -14.08 5.05
N LYS A 123 12.90 -14.09 3.72
CA LYS A 123 14.11 -14.10 2.89
C LYS A 123 14.80 -12.74 2.88
N ARG A 124 14.07 -11.66 3.23
CA ARG A 124 14.48 -10.25 3.11
C ARG A 124 14.89 -9.92 1.69
N ALA A 125 14.11 -10.38 0.72
CA ALA A 125 14.43 -10.26 -0.70
C ALA A 125 13.18 -10.00 -1.53
N LEU A 126 13.33 -9.17 -2.57
CA LEU A 126 12.34 -9.07 -3.64
C LEU A 126 12.57 -10.22 -4.60
N VAL A 127 11.60 -11.13 -4.70
CA VAL A 127 11.61 -12.27 -5.60
C VAL A 127 10.90 -11.86 -6.89
N THR A 128 11.51 -12.14 -8.04
CA THR A 128 10.97 -11.75 -9.35
C THR A 128 10.79 -12.97 -10.25
N TYR A 129 9.62 -13.06 -10.85
CA TYR A 129 9.31 -13.96 -11.96
C TYR A 129 9.22 -13.16 -13.24
N ARG A 130 9.67 -13.75 -14.34
CA ARG A 130 9.53 -13.19 -15.68
C ARG A 130 8.56 -14.03 -16.48
N LYS A 131 7.67 -13.35 -17.22
CA LYS A 131 6.75 -13.96 -18.17
C LYS A 131 7.50 -14.36 -19.45
N TYR A 132 7.23 -15.56 -19.92
CA TYR A 132 7.76 -16.13 -21.16
C TYR A 132 6.60 -16.73 -21.96
N GLY A 133 6.05 -15.95 -22.89
CA GLY A 133 4.84 -16.34 -23.60
C GLY A 133 3.69 -16.54 -22.63
N ASP A 134 3.27 -17.78 -22.45
CA ASP A 134 2.08 -18.16 -21.69
C ASP A 134 2.36 -18.58 -20.24
N PHE A 135 3.62 -18.56 -19.80
CA PHE A 135 4.01 -19.03 -18.48
C PHE A 135 4.97 -18.10 -17.74
N PHE A 136 5.12 -18.30 -16.43
CA PHE A 136 6.05 -17.56 -15.57
C PHE A 136 7.21 -18.42 -15.08
N LYS A 137 8.44 -17.88 -15.12
CA LYS A 137 9.63 -18.52 -14.55
C LYS A 137 10.32 -17.63 -13.55
N TYR A 138 10.88 -18.23 -12.51
CA TYR A 138 11.77 -17.53 -11.59
C TYR A 138 12.90 -16.88 -12.40
N SER A 139 13.11 -15.58 -12.18
CA SER A 139 14.12 -14.79 -12.86
C SER A 139 15.30 -14.53 -11.93
N ASP A 140 15.03 -13.82 -10.83
CA ASP A 140 16.05 -13.41 -9.86
C ASP A 140 15.44 -13.09 -8.49
N SER A 141 16.33 -12.79 -7.54
CA SER A 141 15.96 -12.16 -6.29
C SER A 141 16.98 -11.10 -5.87
N HIS A 142 16.48 -9.97 -5.39
CA HIS A 142 17.30 -8.87 -4.90
C HIS A 142 17.24 -8.87 -3.37
N SER A 143 18.31 -9.34 -2.74
CA SER A 143 18.40 -9.48 -1.29
C SER A 143 18.84 -8.20 -0.61
N LEU A 144 18.20 -7.87 0.51
CA LEU A 144 18.62 -6.81 1.42
C LEU A 144 19.56 -7.33 2.53
N ARG A 145 19.94 -8.62 2.50
CA ARG A 145 20.89 -9.19 3.47
C ARG A 145 22.30 -8.63 3.21
N GLY A 146 22.96 -8.18 4.27
CA GLY A 146 24.37 -7.74 4.21
C GLY A 146 24.59 -6.28 3.81
N MET A 147 23.55 -5.47 3.64
CA MET A 147 23.72 -4.03 3.47
C MET A 147 24.37 -3.41 4.72
N GLU A 148 25.52 -2.74 4.56
CA GLU A 148 26.35 -2.24 5.66
C GLU A 148 25.67 -1.17 6.54
N GLY A 149 24.58 -0.52 6.07
CA GLY A 149 23.72 0.37 6.85
C GLY A 149 22.46 -0.27 7.46
N SER A 150 22.28 -1.59 7.31
CA SER A 150 21.02 -2.28 7.64
C SER A 150 21.01 -3.10 8.92
N LYS A 151 22.11 -3.14 9.69
CA LYS A 151 22.20 -4.02 10.87
C LYS A 151 21.06 -3.79 11.86
N ASP A 152 20.63 -2.54 12.03
CA ASP A 152 19.50 -2.16 12.88
C ASP A 152 18.23 -1.80 12.09
N THR A 153 18.28 -1.84 10.75
CA THR A 153 17.14 -1.50 9.89
C THR A 153 16.29 -2.74 9.62
N HIS A 154 15.04 -2.70 10.09
CA HIS A 154 14.08 -3.78 9.87
C HIS A 154 13.18 -3.43 8.67
N PHE A 155 13.53 -3.95 7.50
CA PHE A 155 12.71 -3.86 6.29
C PHE A 155 11.51 -4.80 6.37
N LYS A 156 10.33 -4.27 6.08
CA LYS A 156 9.08 -5.03 5.97
C LYS A 156 8.65 -5.26 4.53
N GLU A 157 9.03 -4.35 3.66
CA GLU A 157 8.56 -4.31 2.28
C GLU A 157 9.63 -3.70 1.39
N MET A 158 9.70 -4.20 0.15
CA MET A 158 10.43 -3.57 -0.94
C MET A 158 9.59 -3.66 -2.20
N ILE A 159 9.35 -2.52 -2.84
CA ILE A 159 8.44 -2.40 -3.98
C ILE A 159 9.24 -1.85 -5.17
N PRO A 160 9.26 -2.54 -6.32
CA PRO A 160 9.90 -2.00 -7.52
C PRO A 160 9.12 -0.78 -8.03
N CYS A 161 9.86 0.28 -8.37
CA CYS A 161 9.31 1.52 -8.91
C CYS A 161 10.23 2.08 -10.01
N GLY A 162 9.99 1.64 -11.26
CA GLY A 162 10.80 2.07 -12.41
C GLY A 162 12.25 1.57 -12.32
N LYS A 163 13.19 2.48 -12.03
CA LYS A 163 14.62 2.19 -11.86
C LYS A 163 15.07 2.10 -10.39
N HIS A 164 14.17 2.40 -9.46
CA HIS A 164 14.44 2.42 -8.03
C HIS A 164 13.57 1.39 -7.32
N TYR A 165 13.88 1.16 -6.05
CA TYR A 165 12.99 0.45 -5.12
C TYR A 165 12.54 1.40 -4.03
N ILE A 166 11.27 1.30 -3.64
CA ILE A 166 10.74 1.96 -2.44
C ILE A 166 10.65 0.89 -1.37
N ALA A 167 11.34 1.08 -0.26
CA ALA A 167 11.24 0.19 0.88
C ALA A 167 10.56 0.85 2.08
N LEU A 168 9.89 0.02 2.86
CA LEU A 168 9.24 0.37 4.11
C LEU A 168 9.74 -0.56 5.21
N GLY A 169 9.64 -0.13 6.46
CA GLY A 169 10.09 -0.91 7.60
C GLY A 169 9.71 -0.28 8.92
N GLU A 170 10.17 -0.88 10.02
CA GLU A 170 9.72 -0.51 11.38
C GLU A 170 10.85 0.05 12.27
N ARG A 171 12.11 -0.25 11.95
CA ARG A 171 13.26 0.08 12.81
C ARG A 171 14.41 0.68 12.00
N GLY A 172 15.36 1.29 12.71
CA GLY A 172 16.51 1.96 12.11
C GLY A 172 16.07 3.26 11.43
N ILE A 173 16.44 3.43 10.16
CA ILE A 173 16.08 4.62 9.36
C ILE A 173 14.57 4.87 9.34
N PHE A 174 13.78 3.81 9.49
CA PHE A 174 12.33 3.89 9.44
C PHE A 174 11.72 4.54 10.69
N GLN A 175 12.47 4.75 11.77
CA GLN A 175 11.92 5.47 12.94
C GLN A 175 11.73 6.97 12.66
N GLN A 176 12.49 7.53 11.73
CA GLN A 176 12.47 8.97 11.43
C GLN A 176 11.81 9.28 10.08
N ARG A 177 12.00 8.38 9.10
CA ARG A 177 11.50 8.54 7.74
C ARG A 177 10.69 7.33 7.35
N ARG A 178 9.66 7.54 6.56
CA ARG A 178 8.73 6.46 6.23
C ARG A 178 9.22 5.57 5.10
N PHE A 179 9.95 6.15 4.16
CA PHE A 179 10.38 5.47 2.95
C PHE A 179 11.91 5.52 2.85
N ALA A 180 12.48 4.42 2.39
CA ALA A 180 13.84 4.41 1.85
C ALA A 180 13.75 4.21 0.34
N VAL A 181 14.49 5.01 -0.42
CA VAL A 181 14.64 4.81 -1.86
C VAL A 181 15.97 4.12 -2.08
N LEU A 182 15.94 2.97 -2.77
CA LEU A 182 17.12 2.19 -3.10
C LEU A 182 17.40 2.18 -4.60
N ASP A 183 18.68 2.09 -4.95
CA ASP A 183 19.12 1.85 -6.33
C ASP A 183 19.03 0.37 -6.74
N SER A 184 19.44 0.06 -7.97
CA SER A 184 19.47 -1.31 -8.49
C SER A 184 20.42 -2.25 -7.77
N ALA A 185 21.40 -1.71 -7.03
CA ALA A 185 22.34 -2.47 -6.20
C ALA A 185 21.86 -2.57 -4.74
N CYS A 186 20.59 -2.23 -4.48
CA CYS A 186 19.97 -2.18 -3.16
C CYS A 186 20.70 -1.25 -2.17
N GLN A 187 21.37 -0.20 -2.64
CA GLN A 187 21.94 0.82 -1.75
C GLN A 187 20.92 1.91 -1.47
N ILE A 188 20.86 2.41 -0.22
CA ILE A 188 19.96 3.50 0.16
C ILE A 188 20.46 4.79 -0.48
N MET A 189 19.68 5.33 -1.41
CA MET A 189 19.93 6.63 -2.05
C MET A 189 19.39 7.77 -1.19
N ASN A 190 18.18 7.59 -0.63
CA ASN A 190 17.50 8.64 0.12
C ASN A 190 16.53 8.08 1.16
N GLN A 191 16.22 8.88 2.17
CA GLN A 191 15.25 8.57 3.24
C GLN A 191 14.18 9.66 3.28
N LEU A 192 12.96 9.29 2.88
CA LEU A 192 11.91 10.22 2.49
C LEU A 192 10.63 10.01 3.28
N GLY A 193 9.77 11.02 3.22
CA GLY A 193 8.43 10.99 3.81
C GLY A 193 8.46 11.17 5.33
N ASN A 194 7.67 12.14 5.80
CA ASN A 194 7.41 12.30 7.22
C ASN A 194 6.26 11.38 7.64
N TYR A 195 6.29 10.98 8.89
CA TYR A 195 5.13 10.42 9.56
C TYR A 195 4.02 11.48 9.69
N PRO A 196 2.75 11.15 9.42
CA PRO A 196 1.65 12.07 9.67
C PRO A 196 1.57 12.37 11.17
N ALA A 197 1.31 13.62 11.55
CA ALA A 197 1.00 13.95 12.93
C ALA A 197 -0.47 13.57 13.21
N LEU A 198 -0.71 12.51 13.98
CA LEU A 198 -2.05 12.08 14.41
C LEU A 198 -2.23 12.37 15.91
N SER A 199 -2.19 13.64 16.30
CA SER A 199 -2.22 14.06 17.72
C SER A 199 -3.51 13.70 18.46
N ASP A 200 -4.61 13.51 17.75
CA ASP A 200 -5.95 13.48 18.36
C ASP A 200 -6.52 12.06 18.48
N LEU A 201 -5.82 11.05 17.95
CA LEU A 201 -6.39 9.71 17.71
C LEU A 201 -5.81 8.61 18.62
N LEU A 202 -4.72 8.87 19.33
CA LEU A 202 -3.87 7.82 19.89
C LEU A 202 -3.50 8.10 21.35
N VAL A 203 -3.55 7.06 22.18
CA VAL A 203 -3.20 7.14 23.62
C VAL A 203 -1.67 7.23 23.78
N ASP A 204 -0.94 6.62 22.86
CA ASP A 204 0.50 6.74 22.68
C ASP A 204 0.78 7.02 21.18
N PRO A 205 0.80 8.31 20.77
CA PRO A 205 0.84 8.70 19.36
C PRO A 205 2.01 8.13 18.57
N GLU A 206 3.17 7.87 19.18
CA GLU A 206 4.33 7.34 18.45
C GLU A 206 4.20 5.83 18.20
N ASN A 207 3.84 5.05 19.23
CA ASN A 207 3.71 3.60 19.11
C ASN A 207 2.46 3.18 18.31
N ASP A 208 1.34 3.88 18.50
CA ASP A 208 0.11 3.54 17.79
C ASP A 208 0.20 3.92 16.31
N LEU A 209 0.96 4.97 15.96
CA LEU A 209 1.20 5.38 14.59
C LEU A 209 2.11 4.39 13.85
N GLN A 210 3.13 3.85 14.53
CA GLN A 210 3.90 2.73 13.99
C GLN A 210 3.00 1.52 13.73
N LYS A 211 2.17 1.11 14.71
CA LYS A 211 1.25 -0.03 14.51
C LYS A 211 0.22 0.21 13.42
N MET A 212 -0.26 1.44 13.25
CA MET A 212 -1.23 1.80 12.21
C MET A 212 -0.63 1.81 10.81
N LEU A 213 0.63 2.24 10.68
CA LEU A 213 1.29 2.40 9.39
C LEU A 213 2.08 1.15 8.94
N PHE A 214 2.41 0.24 9.86
CA PHE A 214 3.26 -0.93 9.59
C PHE A 214 2.58 -2.29 9.66
N ASP A 215 1.36 -2.38 10.19
CA ASP A 215 0.49 -3.56 10.02
C ASP A 215 -0.13 -3.54 8.61
N PRO A 216 -0.56 -4.67 8.01
CA PRO A 216 -0.58 -4.88 6.55
C PRO A 216 -1.16 -3.69 5.81
N ALA A 217 -0.24 -2.90 5.25
CA ALA A 217 -0.53 -1.68 4.55
C ALA A 217 -0.37 -1.93 3.06
N LEU A 218 -1.41 -1.55 2.31
CA LEU A 218 -1.46 -1.72 0.88
C LEU A 218 -0.79 -0.49 0.26
N PHE A 219 0.33 -0.68 -0.42
CA PHE A 219 1.05 0.33 -1.18
C PHE A 219 1.04 -0.09 -2.66
N LYS A 220 0.22 0.59 -3.47
CA LYS A 220 0.08 0.30 -4.91
C LYS A 220 0.56 1.48 -5.73
N ILE A 221 1.32 1.17 -6.76
CA ILE A 221 1.89 2.15 -7.70
C ILE A 221 1.05 2.15 -8.97
N SER A 222 0.80 3.32 -9.53
CA SER A 222 0.09 3.46 -10.80
C SER A 222 0.90 2.85 -11.96
N PRO A 223 0.26 2.37 -13.04
CA PRO A 223 0.97 1.73 -14.16
C PRO A 223 2.03 2.61 -14.86
N ASP A 224 1.90 3.94 -14.75
CA ASP A 224 2.86 4.92 -15.27
C ASP A 224 4.02 5.20 -14.30
N TRP A 225 4.05 4.53 -13.15
CA TRP A 225 5.03 4.69 -12.06
C TRP A 225 5.08 6.08 -11.43
N GLY A 226 4.15 6.97 -11.80
CA GLY A 226 4.18 8.37 -11.40
C GLY A 226 3.45 8.66 -10.09
N LYS A 227 2.58 7.75 -9.62
CA LYS A 227 1.79 7.95 -8.40
C LYS A 227 1.73 6.67 -7.58
N ALA A 228 1.47 6.83 -6.29
CA ALA A 228 1.15 5.72 -5.41
C ALA A 228 -0.01 6.03 -4.49
N VAL A 229 -0.69 4.96 -4.09
CA VAL A 229 -1.68 4.93 -3.03
C VAL A 229 -1.16 4.06 -1.91
N PHE A 230 -1.23 4.58 -0.69
CA PHE A 230 -1.04 3.81 0.52
C PHE A 230 -2.37 3.75 1.28
N ALA A 231 -2.75 2.58 1.76
CA ALA A 231 -3.92 2.38 2.58
C ALA A 231 -3.57 1.53 3.82
N THR A 232 -4.09 1.91 4.98
CA THR A 232 -3.94 1.12 6.22
C THR A 232 -5.26 0.55 6.69
N TYR A 233 -5.20 -0.68 7.20
CA TYR A 233 -6.35 -1.31 7.83
C TYR A 233 -6.68 -0.66 9.19
N ARG A 234 -5.70 -0.55 10.10
CA ARG A 234 -5.95 -0.08 11.48
C ARG A 234 -6.27 1.41 11.60
N GLY A 235 -5.88 2.22 10.61
CA GLY A 235 -6.09 3.67 10.63
C GLY A 235 -7.18 4.17 9.71
N ALA A 236 -7.79 3.28 8.92
CA ALA A 236 -8.70 3.62 7.82
C ALA A 236 -8.18 4.80 6.98
N LEU A 237 -6.85 4.88 6.82
CA LEU A 237 -6.16 6.02 6.25
C LEU A 237 -5.73 5.67 4.84
N ILE A 238 -6.18 6.47 3.87
CA ILE A 238 -5.73 6.42 2.48
C ILE A 238 -4.88 7.64 2.21
N GLN A 239 -3.73 7.46 1.58
CA GLN A 239 -2.80 8.53 1.24
C GLN A 239 -2.33 8.38 -0.20
N PHE A 240 -2.24 9.51 -0.89
CA PHE A 240 -1.82 9.60 -2.27
C PHE A 240 -0.46 10.29 -2.34
N TYR A 241 0.41 9.75 -3.17
CA TYR A 241 1.77 10.25 -3.37
C TYR A 241 2.04 10.48 -4.85
N ASP A 242 2.81 11.53 -5.13
CA ASP A 242 3.47 11.74 -6.41
C ASP A 242 4.91 11.20 -6.30
N LEU A 243 5.26 10.32 -7.24
CA LEU A 243 6.55 9.62 -7.31
C LEU A 243 7.47 10.17 -8.41
N LYS A 244 7.04 11.18 -9.17
CA LYS A 244 7.85 11.76 -10.27
C LYS A 244 9.15 12.39 -9.79
N GLY A 245 9.20 12.79 -8.53
CA GLY A 245 10.38 13.38 -7.90
C GLY A 245 11.41 12.35 -7.40
N LEU A 246 11.19 11.05 -7.61
CA LEU A 246 12.17 10.02 -7.25
C LEU A 246 13.47 10.17 -8.05
N PRO A 247 14.64 9.96 -7.42
CA PRO A 247 14.83 9.41 -6.06
C PRO A 247 14.84 10.47 -4.94
N ASP A 248 14.69 11.75 -5.26
CA ASP A 248 14.94 12.86 -4.34
C ASP A 248 13.73 13.23 -3.47
N SER A 249 12.52 12.87 -3.91
CA SER A 249 11.29 13.17 -3.17
C SER A 249 10.16 12.18 -3.46
N ILE A 250 9.32 11.98 -2.43
CA ILE A 250 8.00 11.35 -2.51
C ILE A 250 7.05 12.39 -1.96
N HIS A 251 6.33 13.07 -2.85
CA HIS A 251 5.48 14.19 -2.46
C HIS A 251 4.12 13.68 -2.03
N HIS A 252 3.74 13.96 -0.79
CA HIS A 252 2.39 13.70 -0.30
C HIS A 252 1.39 14.63 -1.00
N VAL A 253 0.43 14.06 -1.72
CA VAL A 253 -0.57 14.83 -2.46
C VAL A 253 -1.79 15.11 -1.59
N TYR A 254 -2.33 14.05 -0.97
CA TYR A 254 -3.57 14.12 -0.20
C TYR A 254 -3.70 12.91 0.74
N SER A 255 -4.34 13.11 1.89
CA SER A 255 -4.72 12.05 2.82
C SER A 255 -6.22 12.11 3.07
N ARG A 256 -6.87 10.95 3.13
CA ARG A 256 -8.26 10.81 3.57
C ARG A 256 -8.31 9.76 4.67
N GLN A 257 -8.80 10.16 5.83
CA GLN A 257 -9.26 9.22 6.84
C GLN A 257 -10.71 8.85 6.51
N LEU A 258 -10.95 7.57 6.25
CA LEU A 258 -12.30 7.08 5.94
C LEU A 258 -13.14 6.94 7.21
N GLU A 259 -12.51 6.48 8.29
CA GLU A 259 -13.14 6.33 9.60
C GLU A 259 -12.15 6.68 10.71
N VAL A 260 -12.67 7.27 11.78
CA VAL A 260 -11.89 7.54 12.99
C VAL A 260 -11.86 6.25 13.82
N PRO A 261 -10.67 5.73 14.20
CA PRO A 261 -10.58 4.56 15.07
C PRO A 261 -11.41 4.79 16.35
N ILE A 262 -12.42 3.94 16.53
CA ILE A 262 -13.29 3.97 17.70
C ILE A 262 -12.49 3.41 18.89
N LYS A 263 -12.43 4.14 20.01
CA LYS A 263 -11.74 3.64 21.21
C LYS A 263 -12.40 2.35 21.68
N LYS A 264 -11.64 1.43 22.27
CA LYS A 264 -12.20 0.18 22.83
C LYS A 264 -13.36 0.44 23.82
N SER A 265 -13.34 1.56 24.53
CA SER A 265 -14.41 2.00 25.44
C SER A 265 -15.68 2.51 24.73
N GLN A 266 -15.61 2.78 23.43
CA GLN A 266 -16.71 3.23 22.57
C GLN A 266 -17.28 2.09 21.71
N ILE A 267 -16.65 0.90 21.73
CA ILE A 267 -17.18 -0.32 21.09
C ILE A 267 -18.35 -0.82 21.94
N SER A 268 -19.58 -0.59 21.47
CA SER A 268 -20.80 -1.18 22.05
C SER A 268 -20.98 -2.63 21.57
N LYS A 269 -21.84 -3.40 22.23
CA LYS A 269 -22.20 -4.79 21.84
C LYS A 269 -22.68 -4.93 20.38
N GLU A 270 -23.06 -3.84 19.73
CA GLU A 270 -23.52 -3.82 18.33
C GLU A 270 -22.36 -3.90 17.31
N HIS A 271 -21.12 -3.68 17.76
CA HIS A 271 -19.91 -3.72 16.94
C HIS A 271 -19.15 -5.06 17.04
N GLU A 272 -19.62 -5.97 17.89
CA GLU A 272 -19.13 -7.35 18.00
C GLU A 272 -19.95 -8.24 17.05
N GLY A 273 -19.71 -8.09 15.75
CA GLY A 273 -20.25 -8.97 14.70
C GLY A 273 -19.43 -10.24 14.53
#